data_AF-X7FFG0-F1
#
_entry.id   AF-X7FFG0-F1
#
_cell.length_a   1.000
_cell.length_b   1.000
_cell.length_c   1.000
_cell.angle_alpha   90.00
_cell.angle_beta   90.00
_cell.angle_gamma   90.00
#
_symmetry.space_group_name_H-M   'P 1'
#
loop_
_entity.id
_entity.type
_entity.pdbx_description
1 polymer ?
#
loop_
_entity_poly.entity_id
_entity_poly.type
_entity_poly.pdbx_seq_one_letter_code
_entity_poly.pdbx_strand_id
1 'polypeptide(L)'
;MASPRIYQKNERRHIEVAQTGDDDLGPFKLLPGTWTNAEVAPGVQDGRGWNMIALPFGGARPPFRVLLNQYNESLMFTLVDKGVPNRGVRLDPDVNSTDQRIVTLDYQQSIHQVAAADFPESGEAGGAGLAIHHEPGLFLHMLSHETNGIDIGRLATIPHGDSALGLGTSAVVDGLAPIPETVTALAVGVGTDIENSPYLAPYKHFRDNVFTGTVDPVQVPGFPGFNPLDATRLLRLGNDQLNVTRTTVLDFDTTLEEAGIVNIPFIVREANAASMRSTFWIQEIAQDDGSTLLRMQYLQVVMLDFFIPRPDGMPGPIRWPHVSINTMVKVAEPDPEVGKYMTTNRA
;
A
#
# COMPACT_ATOMS: atom_id res chain seq x y z
N MET A 1 -7.80 -23.07 7.06
CA MET A 1 -7.65 -24.48 6.60
C MET A 1 -8.16 -24.62 5.18
N ALA A 2 -7.26 -24.57 4.20
CA ALA A 2 -7.60 -24.78 2.80
C ALA A 2 -8.20 -26.17 2.53
N SER A 3 -9.09 -26.26 1.55
CA SER A 3 -9.75 -27.53 1.15
C SER A 3 -8.69 -28.55 0.67
N PRO A 4 -8.80 -29.84 1.06
CA PRO A 4 -7.91 -30.91 0.57
C PRO A 4 -7.79 -30.99 -0.95
N ARG A 5 -8.78 -30.47 -1.70
CA ARG A 5 -8.76 -30.40 -3.17
C ARG A 5 -7.73 -29.40 -3.73
N ILE A 6 -7.48 -28.28 -3.05
CA ILE A 6 -6.53 -27.25 -3.53
C ILE A 6 -5.10 -27.77 -3.49
N TYR A 7 -4.79 -28.59 -2.48
CA TYR A 7 -3.47 -29.23 -2.34
C TYR A 7 -3.14 -30.18 -3.49
N GLN A 8 -4.08 -31.04 -3.89
CA GLN A 8 -3.88 -31.99 -4.98
C GLN A 8 -3.72 -31.29 -6.34
N LYS A 9 -4.44 -30.17 -6.57
CA LYS A 9 -4.35 -29.39 -7.81
C LYS A 9 -2.98 -28.73 -7.98
N ASN A 10 -2.35 -28.31 -6.89
CA ASN A 10 -1.09 -27.56 -6.88
C ASN A 10 0.14 -28.41 -6.49
N GLU A 11 0.10 -29.72 -6.76
CA GLU A 11 1.25 -30.60 -6.56
C GLU A 11 2.46 -30.23 -7.44
N ARG A 12 2.20 -29.70 -8.65
CA ARG A 12 3.22 -29.27 -9.61
C ARG A 12 3.20 -27.76 -9.80
N ARG A 13 4.38 -27.14 -9.70
CA ARG A 13 4.58 -25.71 -9.94
C ARG A 13 4.30 -25.36 -11.40
N HIS A 14 3.57 -24.28 -11.63
CA HIS A 14 3.35 -23.72 -12.96
C HIS A 14 3.08 -22.21 -12.89
N ILE A 15 3.45 -21.51 -13.96
CA ILE A 15 3.29 -20.06 -14.10
C ILE A 15 2.33 -19.79 -15.25
N GLU A 16 1.37 -18.91 -15.03
CA GLU A 16 0.40 -18.49 -16.04
C GLU A 16 0.03 -17.00 -15.89
N VAL A 17 -0.68 -16.47 -16.89
CA VAL A 17 -1.29 -15.14 -16.77
C VAL A 17 -2.35 -15.21 -15.69
N ALA A 18 -2.30 -14.28 -14.73
CA ALA A 18 -3.26 -14.22 -13.66
C ALA A 18 -4.68 -13.97 -14.20
N GLN A 19 -5.70 -14.51 -13.54
CA GLN A 19 -7.09 -14.37 -13.97
C GLN A 19 -7.96 -13.96 -12.79
N THR A 20 -8.83 -12.98 -13.05
CA THR A 20 -9.80 -12.52 -12.06
C THR A 20 -10.81 -13.62 -11.76
N GLY A 21 -11.06 -13.85 -10.48
CA GLY A 21 -11.95 -14.91 -10.00
C GLY A 21 -11.29 -16.29 -9.89
N ASP A 22 -9.99 -16.41 -10.16
CA ASP A 22 -9.26 -17.65 -9.93
C ASP A 22 -9.22 -18.01 -8.44
N ASP A 23 -9.90 -19.09 -8.07
CA ASP A 23 -10.01 -19.54 -6.68
C ASP A 23 -8.66 -19.93 -6.06
N ASP A 24 -7.65 -20.28 -6.85
CA ASP A 24 -6.32 -20.63 -6.32
C ASP A 24 -5.61 -19.41 -5.71
N LEU A 25 -5.92 -18.20 -6.19
CA LEU A 25 -5.43 -16.93 -5.63
C LEU A 25 -6.04 -16.61 -4.26
N GLY A 26 -7.08 -17.35 -3.84
CA GLY A 26 -7.77 -17.15 -2.57
C GLY A 26 -8.18 -15.69 -2.35
N PRO A 27 -7.65 -15.00 -1.32
CA PRO A 27 -8.01 -13.61 -1.03
C PRO A 27 -7.55 -12.63 -2.12
N PHE A 28 -6.62 -13.00 -3.00
CA PHE A 28 -6.13 -12.13 -4.08
C PHE A 28 -6.92 -12.26 -5.38
N LYS A 29 -7.95 -13.11 -5.46
CA LYS A 29 -8.62 -13.44 -6.73
C LYS A 29 -9.23 -12.26 -7.48
N LEU A 30 -9.48 -11.13 -6.82
CA LEU A 30 -10.01 -9.92 -7.45
C LEU A 30 -8.91 -8.98 -7.97
N LEU A 31 -7.66 -9.17 -7.55
CA LEU A 31 -6.54 -8.30 -7.88
C LEU A 31 -6.05 -8.35 -9.34
N PRO A 32 -6.03 -9.51 -10.05
CA PRO A 32 -5.47 -9.59 -11.40
C PRO A 32 -6.00 -8.50 -12.33
N GLY A 33 -5.09 -7.77 -12.96
CA GLY A 33 -5.41 -6.68 -13.89
C GLY A 33 -4.69 -5.38 -13.57
N THR A 34 -5.13 -4.31 -14.21
CA THR A 34 -4.58 -2.96 -14.03
C THR A 34 -5.55 -2.09 -13.23
N TRP A 35 -5.03 -1.46 -12.19
CA TRP A 35 -5.74 -0.52 -11.32
C TRP A 35 -5.17 0.87 -11.50
N THR A 36 -6.05 1.86 -11.66
CA THR A 36 -5.63 3.25 -11.83
C THR A 36 -6.54 4.21 -11.07
N ASN A 37 -6.12 5.47 -10.97
CA ASN A 37 -6.91 6.57 -10.43
C ASN A 37 -8.04 7.07 -11.35
N ALA A 38 -8.41 6.34 -12.40
CA ALA A 38 -9.49 6.71 -13.32
C ALA A 38 -10.84 6.89 -12.62
N GLU A 39 -11.66 7.85 -13.06
CA GLU A 39 -12.98 8.19 -12.50
C GLU A 39 -13.85 6.98 -12.08
N VAL A 40 -14.37 7.03 -10.85
CA VAL A 40 -15.25 5.99 -10.29
C VAL A 40 -16.73 6.34 -10.39
N ALA A 41 -17.04 7.63 -10.56
CA ALA A 41 -18.38 8.20 -10.69
C ALA A 41 -18.29 9.61 -11.30
N PRO A 42 -19.28 10.07 -12.08
CA PRO A 42 -19.26 11.39 -12.73
C PRO A 42 -19.00 12.55 -11.75
N GLY A 43 -17.98 13.37 -12.06
CA GLY A 43 -17.57 14.53 -11.26
C GLY A 43 -16.43 14.24 -10.28
N VAL A 44 -15.95 12.99 -10.19
CA VAL A 44 -14.81 12.60 -9.35
C VAL A 44 -13.56 12.47 -10.22
N GLN A 45 -12.83 13.58 -10.36
CA GLN A 45 -11.63 13.69 -11.20
C GLN A 45 -10.52 12.69 -10.81
N ASP A 46 -9.55 12.50 -11.72
CA ASP A 46 -8.30 11.77 -11.49
C ASP A 46 -7.49 12.38 -10.32
N GLY A 47 -6.46 11.66 -9.82
CA GLY A 47 -5.58 12.14 -8.75
C GLY A 47 -6.11 11.86 -7.34
N ARG A 48 -6.41 10.60 -7.03
CA ARG A 48 -6.92 10.18 -5.71
C ARG A 48 -5.89 9.48 -4.84
N GLY A 49 -4.63 9.48 -5.27
CA GLY A 49 -3.49 9.13 -4.43
C GLY A 49 -3.02 10.36 -3.66
N TRP A 50 -2.79 10.21 -2.36
CA TRP A 50 -2.28 11.28 -1.50
C TRP A 50 -1.23 10.72 -0.56
N ASN A 51 -0.10 11.41 -0.44
CA ASN A 51 0.89 11.05 0.57
C ASN A 51 1.44 12.27 1.30
N MET A 52 1.97 12.00 2.48
CA MET A 52 2.68 12.96 3.32
C MET A 52 3.97 12.34 3.82
N ILE A 53 5.04 13.11 3.83
CA ILE A 53 6.32 12.72 4.40
C ILE A 53 6.99 13.94 5.04
N ALA A 54 7.65 13.74 6.18
CA ALA A 54 8.60 14.71 6.70
C ALA A 54 10.02 14.34 6.24
N LEU A 55 10.78 15.34 5.80
CA LEU A 55 12.10 15.18 5.22
C LEU A 55 13.09 16.14 5.89
N PRO A 56 14.35 15.71 6.14
CA PRO A 56 15.39 16.62 6.62
C PRO A 56 15.53 17.84 5.69
N PHE A 57 15.62 19.03 6.28
CA PHE A 57 15.71 20.27 5.52
C PHE A 57 16.62 21.28 6.24
N GLY A 58 17.77 21.56 5.62
CA GLY A 58 18.75 22.51 6.13
C GLY A 58 18.24 23.96 6.06
N GLY A 59 18.57 24.76 7.06
CA GLY A 59 18.21 26.19 7.10
C GLY A 59 16.85 26.50 7.73
N ALA A 60 16.01 25.49 7.98
CA ALA A 60 14.77 25.64 8.72
C ALA A 60 14.94 25.41 10.24
N ARG A 61 14.00 25.94 11.02
CA ARG A 61 13.83 25.63 12.45
C ARG A 61 12.36 25.28 12.69
N PRO A 62 12.01 24.00 12.93
CA PRO A 62 12.87 22.82 13.05
C PRO A 62 13.55 22.41 11.71
N PRO A 63 14.62 21.60 11.73
CA PRO A 63 15.45 21.30 10.53
C PRO A 63 14.83 20.22 9.64
N PHE A 64 13.54 20.36 9.34
CA PHE A 64 12.80 19.49 8.46
C PHE A 64 11.69 20.26 7.75
N ARG A 65 11.22 19.70 6.63
CA ARG A 65 10.04 20.15 5.92
C ARG A 65 9.02 19.01 5.90
N VAL A 66 7.75 19.37 5.85
CA VAL A 66 6.66 18.45 5.53
C VAL A 66 6.32 18.62 4.06
N LEU A 67 6.26 17.53 3.32
CA LEU A 67 5.91 17.47 1.91
C LEU A 67 4.60 16.68 1.78
N LEU A 68 3.62 17.27 1.09
CA LEU A 68 2.39 16.62 0.68
C LEU A 68 2.38 16.46 -0.83
N ASN A 69 1.91 15.32 -1.31
CA ASN A 69 1.75 15.04 -2.73
C ASN A 69 0.33 14.54 -3.00
N GLN A 70 -0.26 15.02 -4.10
CA GLN A 70 -1.33 14.34 -4.82
C GLN A 70 -0.70 13.60 -5.99
N TYR A 71 -1.12 12.38 -6.27
CA TYR A 71 -0.54 11.55 -7.32
C TYR A 71 -1.56 10.66 -8.03
N ASN A 72 -1.15 10.20 -9.20
CA ASN A 72 -1.75 9.09 -9.92
C ASN A 72 -0.85 7.86 -9.83
N GLU A 73 -1.47 6.70 -9.72
CA GLU A 73 -0.83 5.41 -9.59
C GLU A 73 -1.38 4.46 -10.65
N SER A 74 -0.50 3.62 -11.17
CA SER A 74 -0.87 2.39 -11.86
C SER A 74 -0.34 1.22 -11.05
N LEU A 75 -1.23 0.31 -10.67
CA LEU A 75 -0.90 -0.93 -9.97
C LEU A 75 -1.35 -2.10 -10.83
N MET A 76 -0.42 -2.89 -11.32
CA MET A 76 -0.65 -3.97 -12.27
C MET A 76 -0.35 -5.31 -11.61
N PHE A 77 -1.28 -6.27 -11.72
CA PHE A 77 -1.11 -7.65 -11.28
C PHE A 77 -1.17 -8.56 -12.49
N THR A 78 -0.08 -9.25 -12.84
CA THR A 78 0.08 -9.81 -14.19
C THR A 78 0.18 -11.33 -14.23
N LEU A 79 1.09 -11.92 -13.46
CA LEU A 79 1.41 -13.35 -13.50
C LEU A 79 1.08 -13.99 -12.16
N VAL A 80 0.66 -15.25 -12.22
CA VAL A 80 0.50 -16.10 -11.04
C VAL A 80 1.42 -17.31 -11.16
N ASP A 81 2.14 -17.61 -10.09
CA ASP A 81 2.93 -18.85 -9.92
C ASP A 81 2.27 -19.71 -8.85
N LYS A 82 1.77 -20.87 -9.26
CA LYS A 82 0.96 -21.74 -8.41
C LYS A 82 1.76 -22.95 -7.97
N GLY A 83 1.54 -23.37 -6.73
CA GLY A 83 2.20 -24.57 -6.19
C GLY A 83 3.69 -24.36 -5.94
N VAL A 84 4.11 -23.13 -5.61
CA VAL A 84 5.51 -22.83 -5.30
C VAL A 84 5.90 -23.57 -4.01
N PRO A 85 6.95 -24.42 -4.06
CA PRO A 85 7.34 -25.26 -2.94
C PRO A 85 8.25 -24.51 -1.95
N ASN A 86 7.73 -24.16 -0.77
CA ASN A 86 8.53 -23.79 0.38
C ASN A 86 9.02 -25.07 1.08
N ARG A 87 10.32 -25.35 0.96
CA ARG A 87 10.88 -26.67 1.31
C ARG A 87 10.87 -26.90 2.82
N GLY A 88 10.28 -28.02 3.23
CA GLY A 88 10.21 -28.44 4.62
C GLY A 88 10.66 -29.88 4.77
N VAL A 89 11.41 -30.18 5.83
CA VAL A 89 11.76 -31.55 6.22
C VAL A 89 11.31 -31.77 7.66
N ARG A 90 10.10 -32.32 7.84
CA ARG A 90 9.79 -33.07 9.06
C ARG A 90 10.12 -34.53 8.79
N LEU A 91 10.84 -35.15 9.72
CA LEU A 91 11.04 -36.60 9.73
C LEU A 91 9.71 -37.25 10.11
N ASP A 92 8.82 -37.37 9.13
CA ASP A 92 7.56 -38.10 9.24
C ASP A 92 7.65 -39.30 8.29
N PRO A 93 7.71 -40.54 8.80
CA PRO A 93 7.83 -41.74 7.97
C PRO A 93 6.60 -41.98 7.08
N ASP A 94 5.48 -41.31 7.35
CA ASP A 94 4.21 -41.50 6.66
C ASP A 94 3.90 -40.39 5.63
N VAL A 95 4.77 -39.38 5.48
CA VAL A 95 4.55 -38.24 4.57
C VAL A 95 5.70 -38.08 3.57
N ASN A 96 5.38 -38.15 2.28
CA ASN A 96 6.38 -38.04 1.19
C ASN A 96 7.03 -36.65 1.06
N SER A 97 6.39 -35.59 1.57
CA SER A 97 6.92 -34.22 1.58
C SER A 97 6.17 -33.38 2.61
N THR A 98 6.90 -32.61 3.41
CA THR A 98 6.35 -31.64 4.36
C THR A 98 6.51 -30.21 3.88
N ASP A 99 6.67 -30.02 2.57
CA ASP A 99 6.76 -28.70 1.98
C ASP A 99 5.46 -27.94 2.20
N GLN A 100 5.57 -26.65 2.52
CA GLN A 100 4.47 -25.72 2.34
C GLN A 100 4.33 -25.39 0.85
N ARG A 101 3.10 -25.17 0.42
CA ARG A 101 2.79 -24.68 -0.93
C ARG A 101 2.17 -23.28 -0.83
N ILE A 102 2.62 -22.40 -1.70
CA ILE A 102 2.09 -21.03 -1.82
C ILE A 102 1.69 -20.73 -3.26
N VAL A 103 0.81 -19.74 -3.42
CA VAL A 103 0.51 -19.09 -4.70
C VAL A 103 1.08 -17.68 -4.66
N THR A 104 1.80 -17.27 -5.69
CA THR A 104 2.39 -15.92 -5.75
C THR A 104 1.82 -15.13 -6.91
N LEU A 105 1.36 -13.91 -6.64
CA LEU A 105 0.84 -12.97 -7.63
C LEU A 105 1.84 -11.83 -7.82
N ASP A 106 2.38 -11.71 -9.03
CA ASP A 106 3.28 -10.63 -9.43
C ASP A 106 2.56 -9.30 -9.50
N TYR A 107 3.23 -8.24 -9.01
CA TYR A 107 2.75 -6.89 -9.17
C TYR A 107 3.84 -5.90 -9.56
N GLN A 108 3.42 -4.85 -10.25
CA GLN A 108 4.22 -3.67 -10.55
C GLN A 108 3.42 -2.41 -10.26
N GLN A 109 4.04 -1.49 -9.51
CA GLN A 109 3.50 -0.19 -9.15
C GLN A 109 4.28 0.92 -9.86
N SER A 110 3.58 1.97 -10.31
CA SER A 110 4.19 3.20 -10.81
C SER A 110 3.38 4.41 -10.32
N ILE A 111 4.06 5.43 -9.80
CA ILE A 111 3.43 6.67 -9.30
C ILE A 111 3.96 7.88 -10.05
N HIS A 112 3.03 8.71 -10.51
CA HIS A 112 3.29 10.00 -11.14
C HIS A 112 2.64 11.14 -10.35
N GLN A 113 3.40 12.19 -10.12
CA GLN A 113 2.95 13.34 -9.35
C GLN A 113 1.88 14.15 -10.09
N VAL A 114 0.86 14.61 -9.36
CA VAL A 114 -0.19 15.52 -9.85
C VAL A 114 0.03 16.91 -9.29
N ALA A 115 0.17 17.04 -7.97
CA ALA A 115 0.49 18.28 -7.29
C ALA A 115 1.36 18.00 -6.07
N ALA A 116 2.17 18.97 -5.65
CA ALA A 116 2.96 18.89 -4.44
C ALA A 116 3.09 20.25 -3.79
N ALA A 117 3.19 20.26 -2.46
CA ALA A 117 3.53 21.43 -1.67
C ALA A 117 4.35 21.00 -0.48
N ASP A 118 5.32 21.82 -0.09
CA ASP A 118 6.04 21.63 1.15
C ASP A 118 6.10 22.88 2.01
N PHE A 119 6.31 22.65 3.30
CA PHE A 119 6.55 23.73 4.25
C PHE A 119 7.61 23.32 5.27
N PRO A 120 8.59 24.19 5.59
CA PRO A 120 8.88 25.44 4.89
C PRO A 120 9.18 25.22 3.41
N GLU A 121 8.84 26.20 2.56
CA GLU A 121 9.02 26.09 1.11
C GLU A 121 10.48 25.82 0.80
N SER A 122 10.76 24.67 0.18
CA SER A 122 12.14 24.26 -0.10
C SER A 122 12.59 24.54 -1.52
N GLY A 123 11.65 24.70 -2.46
CA GLY A 123 11.92 24.70 -3.90
C GLY A 123 12.10 23.30 -4.50
N GLU A 124 12.05 22.25 -3.68
CA GLU A 124 12.23 20.84 -4.07
C GLU A 124 10.91 20.07 -4.18
N ALA A 125 9.76 20.73 -3.96
CA ALA A 125 8.46 20.15 -4.30
C ALA A 125 8.42 19.93 -5.82
N GLY A 126 8.33 18.67 -6.25
CA GLY A 126 8.40 18.34 -7.67
C GLY A 126 7.28 18.99 -8.51
N GLY A 127 7.45 18.98 -9.83
CA GLY A 127 6.40 19.36 -10.77
C GLY A 127 5.37 18.26 -11.03
N ALA A 128 4.26 18.62 -11.70
CA ALA A 128 3.29 17.66 -12.22
C ALA A 128 3.91 16.75 -13.29
N GLY A 129 3.48 15.50 -13.34
CA GLY A 129 3.92 14.48 -14.30
C GLY A 129 5.24 13.79 -13.97
N LEU A 130 5.96 14.21 -12.93
CA LEU A 130 7.21 13.54 -12.52
C LEU A 130 6.92 12.14 -12.00
N ALA A 131 7.70 11.15 -12.46
CA ALA A 131 7.73 9.84 -11.83
C ALA A 131 8.38 9.98 -10.45
N ILE A 132 7.64 9.62 -9.39
CA ILE A 132 8.10 9.74 -8.01
C ILE A 132 8.31 8.38 -7.33
N HIS A 133 7.76 7.30 -7.89
CA HIS A 133 7.97 5.95 -7.38
C HIS A 133 7.72 4.89 -8.46
N HIS A 134 8.45 3.78 -8.39
CA HIS A 134 8.24 2.58 -9.19
C HIS A 134 8.73 1.37 -8.39
N GLU A 135 7.89 0.37 -8.14
CA GLU A 135 8.30 -0.85 -7.42
C GLU A 135 7.71 -2.11 -8.05
N PRO A 136 8.49 -3.19 -8.20
CA PRO A 136 7.98 -4.54 -8.42
C PRO A 136 7.88 -5.33 -7.12
N GLY A 137 7.07 -6.39 -7.12
CA GLY A 137 6.98 -7.29 -5.98
C GLY A 137 6.04 -8.48 -6.17
N LEU A 138 5.79 -9.20 -5.08
CA LEU A 138 4.93 -10.39 -5.05
C LEU A 138 3.96 -10.32 -3.89
N PHE A 139 2.70 -10.71 -4.12
CA PHE A 139 1.76 -11.10 -3.09
C PHE A 139 1.78 -12.62 -2.93
N LEU A 140 1.84 -13.11 -1.70
CA LEU A 140 1.98 -14.52 -1.35
C LEU A 140 0.71 -14.99 -0.63
N HIS A 141 0.09 -16.07 -1.10
CA HIS A 141 -1.04 -16.71 -0.45
C HIS A 141 -0.60 -18.07 0.07
N MET A 142 -0.67 -18.25 1.38
CA MET A 142 -0.22 -19.45 2.08
C MET A 142 -1.34 -20.50 2.02
N LEU A 143 -1.15 -21.58 1.26
CA LEU A 143 -2.17 -22.63 1.14
C LEU A 143 -2.20 -23.55 2.37
N SER A 144 -1.07 -23.62 3.08
CA SER A 144 -0.76 -24.57 4.16
C SER A 144 0.07 -23.95 5.25
N HIS A 145 0.08 -24.61 6.41
CA HIS A 145 1.04 -24.36 7.49
C HIS A 145 1.07 -22.89 7.91
N GLU A 146 -0.09 -22.24 7.88
CA GLU A 146 -0.30 -20.90 8.45
C GLU A 146 0.18 -20.89 9.91
N THR A 147 0.93 -19.85 10.28
CA THR A 147 1.40 -19.60 11.64
C THR A 147 0.60 -18.43 12.21
N ASN A 148 0.05 -18.59 13.42
CA ASN A 148 -0.67 -17.52 14.12
C ASN A 148 -1.78 -16.81 13.31
N GLY A 149 -2.38 -17.52 12.33
CA GLY A 149 -3.42 -16.98 11.44
C GLY A 149 -2.91 -16.20 10.24
N ILE A 150 -1.59 -16.14 10.00
CA ILE A 150 -0.98 -15.50 8.83
C ILE A 150 -1.24 -16.37 7.59
N ASP A 151 -2.02 -15.82 6.66
CA ASP A 151 -2.42 -16.46 5.40
C ASP A 151 -1.91 -15.72 4.16
N ILE A 152 -1.39 -14.51 4.33
CA ILE A 152 -0.88 -13.67 3.26
C ILE A 152 0.48 -13.04 3.56
N GLY A 153 1.23 -12.73 2.51
CA GLY A 153 2.45 -11.91 2.56
C GLY A 153 2.59 -10.98 1.36
N ARG A 154 3.39 -9.93 1.50
CA ARG A 154 3.78 -8.99 0.43
C ARG A 154 5.28 -8.80 0.46
N LEU A 155 5.93 -9.11 -0.67
CA LEU A 155 7.33 -8.80 -0.94
C LEU A 155 7.38 -7.57 -1.85
N ALA A 156 8.11 -6.53 -1.44
CA ALA A 156 8.30 -5.31 -2.21
C ALA A 156 9.79 -4.98 -2.37
N THR A 157 10.18 -4.50 -3.55
CA THR A 157 11.53 -3.96 -3.81
C THR A 157 11.45 -2.49 -4.20
N ILE A 158 12.03 -1.62 -3.39
CA ILE A 158 11.83 -0.18 -3.46
C ILE A 158 13.09 0.48 -4.07
N PRO A 159 12.96 1.36 -5.07
CA PRO A 159 14.09 1.93 -5.83
C PRO A 159 14.93 2.94 -5.02
N HIS A 160 14.60 3.13 -3.74
CA HIS A 160 15.39 3.85 -2.75
C HIS A 160 16.48 2.97 -2.10
N GLY A 161 16.43 1.65 -2.35
CA GLY A 161 17.37 0.67 -1.81
C GLY A 161 16.82 -0.12 -0.62
N ASP A 162 15.51 -0.33 -0.58
CA ASP A 162 14.83 -1.07 0.47
C ASP A 162 14.16 -2.33 -0.10
N SER A 163 14.08 -3.37 0.71
CA SER A 163 13.28 -4.57 0.43
C SER A 163 12.42 -4.87 1.64
N ALA A 164 11.11 -5.00 1.44
CA ALA A 164 10.16 -5.21 2.52
C ALA A 164 9.44 -6.55 2.36
N LEU A 165 9.40 -7.33 3.44
CA LEU A 165 8.46 -8.42 3.62
C LEU A 165 7.44 -7.98 4.67
N GLY A 166 6.17 -7.84 4.27
CA GLY A 166 5.03 -7.74 5.17
C GLY A 166 4.31 -9.07 5.24
N LEU A 167 3.97 -9.52 6.45
CA LEU A 167 3.10 -10.68 6.67
C LEU A 167 1.76 -10.21 7.22
N GLY A 168 0.71 -11.02 7.11
CA GLY A 168 -0.52 -10.72 7.81
C GLY A 168 -1.69 -11.59 7.39
N THR A 169 -2.88 -11.00 7.47
CA THR A 169 -4.15 -11.73 7.43
C THR A 169 -5.10 -11.17 6.38
N SER A 170 -5.89 -12.04 5.75
CA SER A 170 -6.99 -11.66 4.88
C SER A 170 -8.36 -11.83 5.57
N ALA A 171 -9.34 -11.03 5.16
CA ALA A 171 -10.73 -11.17 5.59
C ALA A 171 -11.71 -10.77 4.49
N VAL A 172 -12.93 -11.32 4.54
CA VAL A 172 -14.04 -10.89 3.70
C VAL A 172 -15.14 -10.36 4.62
N VAL A 173 -15.62 -9.16 4.31
CA VAL A 173 -16.67 -8.45 5.05
C VAL A 173 -17.82 -8.17 4.10
N ASP A 174 -19.06 -8.43 4.53
CA ASP A 174 -20.23 -8.00 3.79
C ASP A 174 -20.39 -6.47 3.90
N GLY A 175 -20.56 -5.82 2.76
CA GLY A 175 -20.58 -4.36 2.67
C GLY A 175 -19.22 -3.68 2.85
N LEU A 176 -19.24 -2.47 3.41
CA LEU A 176 -18.04 -1.67 3.67
C LEU A 176 -17.28 -2.22 4.88
N ALA A 177 -16.00 -2.54 4.70
CA ALA A 177 -15.09 -2.76 5.81
C ALA A 177 -14.70 -1.42 6.49
N PRO A 178 -14.45 -1.42 7.81
CA PRO A 178 -14.07 -0.22 8.53
C PRO A 178 -12.67 0.28 8.10
N ILE A 179 -12.58 1.58 7.81
CA ILE A 179 -11.32 2.31 7.68
C ILE A 179 -11.04 3.01 9.01
N PRO A 180 -9.79 3.02 9.53
CA PRO A 180 -9.47 3.69 10.78
C PRO A 180 -10.01 5.11 10.87
N GLU A 181 -10.56 5.48 12.03
CA GLU A 181 -11.22 6.77 12.19
C GLU A 181 -10.26 7.96 12.14
N THR A 182 -9.01 7.78 12.53
CA THR A 182 -8.00 8.83 12.45
C THR A 182 -6.64 8.17 12.33
N VAL A 183 -5.91 8.48 11.26
CA VAL A 183 -4.49 8.19 11.15
C VAL A 183 -3.74 9.51 11.06
N THR A 184 -3.02 9.83 12.13
CA THR A 184 -2.17 11.01 12.16
C THR A 184 -0.81 10.71 11.55
N ALA A 185 -0.26 11.68 10.84
CA ALA A 185 1.08 11.63 10.28
C ALA A 185 2.07 12.51 11.08
N LEU A 186 1.66 13.01 12.25
CA LEU A 186 2.55 13.77 13.13
C LEU A 186 3.75 12.94 13.58
N ALA A 187 4.88 13.60 13.77
CA ALA A 187 6.08 12.97 14.32
C ALA A 187 5.81 12.29 15.67
N VAL A 188 6.42 11.13 15.91
CA VAL A 188 6.25 10.39 17.15
C VAL A 188 7.22 10.90 18.22
N GLY A 189 6.69 11.03 19.45
CA GLY A 189 7.48 11.40 20.63
C GLY A 189 7.70 12.91 20.82
N VAL A 190 7.00 13.76 20.07
CA VAL A 190 7.08 15.24 20.20
C VAL A 190 5.79 15.85 20.77
N GLY A 191 4.88 15.02 21.28
CA GLY A 191 3.54 15.41 21.71
C GLY A 191 2.58 15.67 20.55
N THR A 192 1.33 16.01 20.89
CA THR A 192 0.25 16.27 19.91
C THR A 192 -0.29 17.70 19.97
N ASP A 193 0.31 18.57 20.79
CA ASP A 193 -0.06 19.99 20.88
C ASP A 193 0.44 20.76 19.66
N ILE A 194 -0.28 20.60 18.55
CA ILE A 194 0.02 21.27 17.29
C ILE A 194 -0.19 22.79 17.35
N GLU A 195 -0.92 23.32 18.33
CA GLU A 195 -1.12 24.77 18.46
C GLU A 195 0.13 25.46 18.98
N ASN A 196 0.76 24.88 20.01
CA ASN A 196 1.83 25.56 20.73
C ASN A 196 3.22 24.98 20.48
N SER A 197 3.35 23.79 19.87
CA SER A 197 4.64 23.15 19.62
C SER A 197 5.36 23.77 18.41
N PRO A 198 6.53 24.44 18.57
CA PRO A 198 7.31 24.94 17.44
C PRO A 198 7.81 23.82 16.53
N TYR A 199 8.01 22.62 17.10
CA TYR A 199 8.42 21.44 16.32
C TYR A 199 7.32 21.03 15.34
N LEU A 200 6.04 21.18 15.71
CA LEU A 200 4.92 20.81 14.85
C LEU A 200 4.52 21.91 13.85
N ALA A 201 5.25 23.04 13.80
CA ALA A 201 4.91 24.17 12.94
C ALA A 201 4.75 23.79 11.45
N PRO A 202 5.58 22.90 10.86
CA PRO A 202 5.35 22.44 9.49
C PRO A 202 4.05 21.67 9.27
N TYR A 203 3.65 20.85 10.23
CA TYR A 203 2.36 20.16 10.18
C TYR A 203 1.19 21.13 10.40
N LYS A 204 1.34 22.08 11.33
CA LYS A 204 0.36 23.13 11.61
C LYS A 204 0.08 23.96 10.36
N HIS A 205 1.11 24.25 9.57
CA HIS A 205 0.94 24.94 8.29
C HIS A 205 -0.09 24.24 7.40
N PHE A 206 0.01 22.93 7.20
CA PHE A 206 -0.94 22.17 6.35
C PHE A 206 -2.30 21.91 7.02
N ARG A 207 -2.39 22.02 8.34
CA ARG A 207 -3.68 22.03 9.04
C ARG A 207 -4.42 23.35 8.79
N ASP A 208 -3.72 24.48 8.85
CA ASP A 208 -4.30 25.82 8.69
C ASP A 208 -4.46 26.23 7.22
N ASN A 209 -3.57 25.75 6.36
CA ASN A 209 -3.53 25.98 4.91
C ASN A 209 -3.69 24.62 4.24
N VAL A 210 -4.95 24.16 4.17
CA VAL A 210 -5.31 22.83 3.69
C VAL A 210 -4.77 22.60 2.28
N PHE A 211 -4.04 21.50 2.10
CA PHE A 211 -3.58 21.08 0.78
C PHE A 211 -4.72 20.39 0.02
N THR A 212 -5.23 21.06 -1.01
CA THR A 212 -6.31 20.54 -1.87
C THR A 212 -5.81 19.95 -3.18
N GLY A 213 -4.50 19.95 -3.42
CA GLY A 213 -3.91 19.52 -4.69
C GLY A 213 -4.48 20.33 -5.86
N THR A 214 -4.96 19.64 -6.89
CA THR A 214 -5.65 20.23 -8.06
C THR A 214 -7.16 20.34 -7.89
N VAL A 215 -7.72 19.91 -6.75
CA VAL A 215 -9.17 20.01 -6.50
C VAL A 215 -9.51 21.46 -6.20
N ASP A 216 -10.30 22.09 -7.09
CA ASP A 216 -10.80 23.44 -6.91
C ASP A 216 -11.96 23.44 -5.88
N PRO A 217 -11.79 24.09 -4.70
CA PRO A 217 -12.84 24.15 -3.68
C PRO A 217 -14.11 24.88 -4.13
N VAL A 218 -14.04 25.71 -5.17
CA VAL A 218 -15.20 26.35 -5.78
C VAL A 218 -16.04 25.33 -6.56
N GLN A 219 -15.38 24.39 -7.24
CA GLN A 219 -16.04 23.33 -8.00
C GLN A 219 -16.49 22.17 -7.11
N VAL A 220 -15.77 21.90 -6.02
CA VAL A 220 -16.10 20.87 -5.03
C VAL A 220 -16.25 21.50 -3.64
N PRO A 221 -17.37 22.20 -3.37
CA PRO A 221 -17.60 22.83 -2.08
C PRO A 221 -17.52 21.83 -0.94
N GLY A 222 -16.73 22.17 0.09
CA GLY A 222 -16.56 21.32 1.26
C GLY A 222 -15.52 20.21 1.12
N PHE A 223 -14.75 20.16 0.02
CA PHE A 223 -13.58 19.28 -0.06
C PHE A 223 -12.60 19.60 1.08
N PRO A 224 -12.29 18.64 1.97
CA PRO A 224 -11.53 18.94 3.18
C PRO A 224 -10.02 18.93 2.99
N GLY A 225 -9.56 18.60 1.78
CA GLY A 225 -8.14 18.39 1.45
C GLY A 225 -7.48 17.27 2.25
N PHE A 226 -6.19 17.11 2.01
CA PHE A 226 -5.37 16.11 2.70
C PHE A 226 -4.74 16.73 3.95
N ASN A 227 -4.95 16.11 5.11
CA ASN A 227 -4.66 16.72 6.41
C ASN A 227 -3.71 15.83 7.25
N PRO A 228 -2.61 16.36 7.81
CA PRO A 228 -1.67 15.59 8.63
C PRO A 228 -2.27 15.04 9.94
N LEU A 229 -3.38 15.60 10.42
CA LEU A 229 -4.06 15.12 11.63
C LEU A 229 -4.98 13.94 11.36
N ASP A 230 -5.42 13.75 10.11
CA ASP A 230 -6.30 12.66 9.68
C ASP A 230 -6.10 12.37 8.20
N ALA A 231 -5.08 11.56 7.91
CA ALA A 231 -4.73 11.12 6.57
C ALA A 231 -5.78 10.17 5.96
N THR A 232 -6.66 9.57 6.79
CA THR A 232 -7.70 8.62 6.36
C THR A 232 -9.01 9.28 5.95
N ARG A 233 -9.17 10.60 6.16
CA ARG A 233 -10.42 11.31 5.87
C ARG A 233 -10.89 11.13 4.42
N LEU A 234 -9.99 11.28 3.46
CA LEU A 234 -10.35 11.20 2.04
C LEU A 234 -10.77 9.79 1.61
N LEU A 235 -10.22 8.75 2.23
CA LEU A 235 -10.68 7.37 1.98
C LEU A 235 -12.13 7.17 2.43
N ARG A 236 -12.48 7.68 3.61
CA ARG A 236 -13.83 7.55 4.17
C ARG A 236 -14.86 8.35 3.39
N LEU A 237 -14.53 9.58 2.99
CA LEU A 237 -15.39 10.37 2.10
C LEU A 237 -15.62 9.69 0.76
N GLY A 238 -14.60 9.00 0.25
CA GLY A 238 -14.74 8.18 -0.95
C GLY A 238 -15.77 7.04 -0.80
N ASN A 239 -16.17 6.66 0.42
CA ASN A 239 -17.15 5.61 0.66
C ASN A 239 -18.59 6.11 0.72
N ASP A 240 -18.81 7.42 0.74
CA ASP A 240 -20.16 7.99 0.81
C ASP A 240 -20.96 7.62 -0.45
N GLN A 241 -22.24 7.30 -0.24
CA GLN A 241 -23.22 7.05 -1.32
C GLN A 241 -22.91 5.85 -2.25
N LEU A 242 -22.04 4.93 -1.85
CA LEU A 242 -21.74 3.72 -2.62
C LEU A 242 -22.50 2.50 -2.12
N ASN A 243 -23.02 1.70 -3.05
CA ASN A 243 -23.60 0.39 -2.76
C ASN A 243 -22.53 -0.69 -2.77
N VAL A 244 -21.64 -0.66 -1.78
CA VAL A 244 -20.64 -1.72 -1.59
C VAL A 244 -21.34 -2.96 -1.08
N THR A 245 -21.24 -4.06 -1.81
CA THR A 245 -21.87 -5.34 -1.45
C THR A 245 -20.93 -6.23 -0.65
N ARG A 246 -19.62 -6.13 -0.92
CA ARG A 246 -18.58 -6.92 -0.25
C ARG A 246 -17.24 -6.20 -0.29
N THR A 247 -16.43 -6.40 0.75
CA THR A 247 -15.05 -5.95 0.81
C THR A 247 -14.12 -7.12 1.17
N THR A 248 -13.09 -7.35 0.38
CA THR A 248 -11.93 -8.17 0.77
C THR A 248 -10.87 -7.26 1.37
N VAL A 249 -10.43 -7.56 2.60
CA VAL A 249 -9.40 -6.81 3.34
C VAL A 249 -8.11 -7.61 3.34
N LEU A 250 -7.01 -6.97 2.98
CA LEU A 250 -5.66 -7.52 3.05
C LEU A 250 -4.83 -6.64 3.97
N ASP A 251 -4.39 -7.16 5.11
CA ASP A 251 -3.60 -6.42 6.09
C ASP A 251 -2.18 -7.00 6.16
N PHE A 252 -1.18 -6.16 5.94
CA PHE A 252 0.23 -6.54 5.98
C PHE A 252 1.00 -5.68 6.99
N ASP A 253 1.89 -6.32 7.71
CA ASP A 253 2.70 -5.70 8.75
C ASP A 253 4.11 -6.32 8.74
N THR A 254 5.13 -5.47 8.62
CA THR A 254 6.54 -5.89 8.62
C THR A 254 7.08 -6.25 10.01
N THR A 255 6.29 -6.08 11.06
CA THR A 255 6.69 -6.37 12.45
C THR A 255 6.21 -7.74 12.94
N LEU A 256 5.47 -8.48 12.12
CA LEU A 256 4.95 -9.81 12.44
C LEU A 256 5.98 -10.91 12.15
N GLU A 257 6.22 -11.79 13.12
CA GLU A 257 7.13 -12.94 12.99
C GLU A 257 8.50 -12.55 12.39
N GLU A 258 8.98 -13.28 11.38
CA GLU A 258 10.24 -13.00 10.69
C GLU A 258 10.11 -12.01 9.51
N ALA A 259 9.01 -11.26 9.43
CA ALA A 259 8.86 -10.15 8.50
C ALA A 259 9.87 -9.02 8.80
N GLY A 260 10.01 -8.07 7.88
CA GLY A 260 10.90 -6.93 8.11
C GLY A 260 11.22 -6.13 6.86
N ILE A 261 12.09 -5.13 7.06
CA ILE A 261 12.64 -4.30 5.98
C ILE A 261 14.16 -4.40 6.03
N VAL A 262 14.77 -4.63 4.87
CA VAL A 262 16.22 -4.66 4.68
C VAL A 262 16.62 -3.46 3.82
N ASN A 263 17.48 -2.61 4.37
CA ASN A 263 17.83 -1.31 3.78
C ASN A 263 19.32 -1.28 3.39
N ILE A 264 19.66 -0.60 2.29
CA ILE A 264 21.06 -0.31 1.95
C ILE A 264 21.73 0.60 3.01
N PRO A 265 23.07 0.58 3.15
CA PRO A 265 23.76 1.31 4.23
C PRO A 265 23.56 2.83 4.25
N PHE A 266 23.22 3.45 3.12
CA PHE A 266 22.89 4.89 3.11
C PHE A 266 21.58 5.14 3.85
N ILE A 267 20.52 4.42 3.50
CA ILE A 267 19.19 4.57 4.12
C ILE A 267 19.25 4.27 5.61
N VAL A 268 19.97 3.22 6.04
CA VAL A 268 20.16 2.90 7.46
C VAL A 268 20.74 4.08 8.26
N ARG A 269 21.60 4.90 7.64
CA ARG A 269 22.25 6.03 8.31
C ARG A 269 21.42 7.30 8.29
N GLU A 270 20.69 7.55 7.20
CA GLU A 270 20.09 8.85 6.92
C GLU A 270 18.56 8.88 7.10
N ALA A 271 17.85 7.78 6.82
CA ALA A 271 16.39 7.74 6.73
C ALA A 271 15.86 6.31 6.91
N ASN A 272 16.23 5.63 8.00
CA ASN A 272 16.01 4.19 8.12
C ASN A 272 14.52 3.82 8.11
N ALA A 273 14.07 3.10 7.09
CA ALA A 273 12.73 2.52 7.06
C ALA A 273 12.64 1.40 8.11
N ALA A 274 11.99 1.70 9.24
CA ALA A 274 12.00 0.86 10.43
C ALA A 274 10.84 -0.14 10.44
N SER A 275 9.68 0.27 9.93
CA SER A 275 8.53 -0.61 9.76
C SER A 275 7.57 -0.06 8.71
N MET A 276 6.73 -0.94 8.19
CA MET A 276 5.60 -0.64 7.34
C MET A 276 4.38 -1.44 7.81
N ARG A 277 3.22 -0.78 7.77
CA ARG A 277 1.91 -1.43 7.80
C ARG A 277 1.12 -0.96 6.58
N SER A 278 0.50 -1.88 5.86
CA SER A 278 -0.35 -1.56 4.71
C SER A 278 -1.63 -2.36 4.73
N THR A 279 -2.76 -1.69 4.59
CA THR A 279 -4.09 -2.33 4.50
C THR A 279 -4.72 -1.98 3.17
N PHE A 280 -5.20 -2.99 2.45
CA PHE A 280 -5.92 -2.85 1.20
C PHE A 280 -7.38 -3.29 1.40
N TRP A 281 -8.30 -2.53 0.82
CA TRP A 281 -9.73 -2.82 0.78
C TRP A 281 -10.17 -2.94 -0.67
N ILE A 282 -10.45 -4.17 -1.11
CA ILE A 282 -10.93 -4.48 -2.45
C ILE A 282 -12.44 -4.61 -2.36
N GLN A 283 -13.15 -3.65 -2.94
CA GLN A 283 -14.58 -3.46 -2.81
C GLN A 283 -15.28 -3.84 -4.11
N GLU A 284 -16.32 -4.65 -3.96
CA GLU A 284 -17.31 -4.96 -5.00
C GLU A 284 -18.47 -3.96 -4.85
N ILE A 285 -18.65 -3.10 -5.86
CA ILE A 285 -19.65 -2.02 -5.86
C ILE A 285 -20.72 -2.35 -6.89
N ALA A 286 -21.95 -2.57 -6.44
CA ALA A 286 -23.08 -2.80 -7.34
C ALA A 286 -23.43 -1.51 -8.11
N GLN A 287 -23.62 -1.65 -9.42
CA GLN A 287 -24.04 -0.57 -10.33
C GLN A 287 -25.53 -0.70 -10.68
N ASP A 288 -26.13 0.41 -11.11
CA ASP A 288 -27.56 0.46 -11.49
C ASP A 288 -27.90 -0.44 -12.69
N ASP A 289 -26.93 -0.72 -13.56
CA ASP A 289 -27.08 -1.61 -14.72
C ASP A 289 -26.93 -3.11 -14.35
N GLY A 290 -26.74 -3.41 -13.07
CA GLY A 290 -26.53 -4.77 -12.56
C GLY A 290 -25.10 -5.28 -12.67
N SER A 291 -24.18 -4.51 -13.23
CA SER A 291 -22.75 -4.83 -13.23
C SER A 291 -22.12 -4.58 -11.86
N THR A 292 -20.89 -5.10 -11.67
CA THR A 292 -20.10 -4.86 -10.47
C THR A 292 -18.83 -4.12 -10.85
N LEU A 293 -18.61 -2.96 -10.23
CA LEU A 293 -17.36 -2.22 -10.31
C LEU A 293 -16.42 -2.70 -9.21
N LEU A 294 -15.16 -2.95 -9.57
CA LEU A 294 -14.10 -3.24 -8.60
C LEU A 294 -13.32 -1.98 -8.28
N ARG A 295 -13.28 -1.65 -6.98
CA ARG A 295 -12.51 -0.52 -6.45
C ARG A 295 -11.53 -1.00 -5.39
N MET A 296 -10.34 -0.43 -5.38
CA MET A 296 -9.34 -0.64 -4.35
C MET A 296 -9.10 0.66 -3.60
N GLN A 297 -9.16 0.60 -2.28
CA GLN A 297 -8.57 1.62 -1.42
C GLN A 297 -7.39 1.02 -0.68
N TYR A 298 -6.37 1.82 -0.39
CA TYR A 298 -5.32 1.40 0.54
C TYR A 298 -4.89 2.53 1.46
N LEU A 299 -4.35 2.12 2.61
CA LEU A 299 -3.61 2.94 3.56
C LEU A 299 -2.27 2.25 3.78
N GLN A 300 -1.18 2.97 3.62
CA GLN A 300 0.17 2.52 3.95
C GLN A 300 0.83 3.53 4.87
N VAL A 301 1.40 3.04 5.97
CA VAL A 301 2.19 3.84 6.91
C VAL A 301 3.57 3.21 7.01
N VAL A 302 4.59 3.93 6.56
CA VAL A 302 6.00 3.58 6.75
C VAL A 302 6.57 4.46 7.85
N MET A 303 7.18 3.86 8.86
CA MET A 303 7.91 4.58 9.90
C MET A 303 9.35 4.78 9.48
N LEU A 304 9.76 6.04 9.36
CA LEU A 304 11.13 6.41 9.04
C LEU A 304 11.83 6.96 10.29
N ASP A 305 12.96 6.36 10.64
CA ASP A 305 13.81 6.75 11.75
C ASP A 305 14.92 7.69 11.24
N PHE A 306 14.96 8.92 11.77
CA PHE A 306 15.92 9.98 11.44
C PHE A 306 16.71 10.45 12.68
N PHE A 307 17.78 11.23 12.43
CA PHE A 307 18.57 11.99 13.41
C PHE A 307 19.00 11.22 14.67
N ILE A 308 20.19 10.62 14.61
CA ILE A 308 20.82 9.94 15.74
C ILE A 308 22.09 10.72 16.15
N PRO A 309 22.20 11.18 17.41
CA PRO A 309 21.17 11.21 18.46
C PRO A 309 20.09 12.28 18.19
N ARG A 310 18.91 12.13 18.79
CA ARG A 310 17.85 13.14 18.68
C ARG A 310 18.30 14.48 19.25
N PRO A 311 18.07 15.60 18.54
CA PRO A 311 18.38 16.94 19.04
C PRO A 311 17.60 17.33 20.32
N ASP A 312 16.50 16.65 20.64
CA ASP A 312 15.64 16.92 21.80
C ASP A 312 16.05 16.16 23.08
N GLY A 313 17.11 15.34 23.02
CA GLY A 313 17.62 14.59 24.17
C GLY A 313 16.79 13.37 24.57
N MET A 314 15.73 13.02 23.84
CA MET A 314 14.95 11.81 24.08
C MET A 314 15.70 10.55 23.61
N PRO A 315 15.47 9.38 24.23
CA PRO A 315 16.06 8.12 23.77
C PRO A 315 15.57 7.71 22.37
N GLY A 316 16.44 7.08 21.59
CA GLY A 316 16.13 6.56 20.25
C GLY A 316 16.20 7.61 19.13
N PRO A 317 15.89 7.25 17.87
CA PRO A 317 15.79 8.18 16.75
C PRO A 317 14.46 8.97 16.77
N ILE A 318 14.39 10.06 15.99
CA ILE A 318 13.10 10.69 15.71
C ILE A 318 12.36 9.84 14.67
N ARG A 319 11.05 9.66 14.86
CA ARG A 319 10.24 8.86 13.94
C ARG A 319 9.22 9.71 13.23
N TRP A 320 9.25 9.67 11.91
CA TRP A 320 8.31 10.36 11.06
C TRP A 320 7.49 9.34 10.27
N PRO A 321 6.16 9.35 10.45
CA PRO A 321 5.28 8.57 9.58
C PRO A 321 5.33 9.13 8.15
N HIS A 322 5.67 8.28 7.20
CA HIS A 322 5.31 8.47 5.79
C HIS A 322 3.99 7.76 5.54
N VAL A 323 2.93 8.54 5.29
CA VAL A 323 1.57 8.02 5.12
C VAL A 323 1.14 8.22 3.68
N SER A 324 0.67 7.14 3.06
CA SER A 324 0.12 7.12 1.70
C SER A 324 -1.27 6.51 1.72
N ILE A 325 -2.21 7.15 1.03
CA ILE A 325 -3.55 6.63 0.80
C ILE A 325 -3.86 6.67 -0.68
N ASN A 326 -4.69 5.75 -1.17
CA ASN A 326 -5.17 5.82 -2.53
C ASN A 326 -6.58 5.24 -2.69
N THR A 327 -7.29 5.69 -3.72
CA THR A 327 -8.55 5.11 -4.22
C THR A 327 -8.47 4.92 -5.74
N MET A 328 -8.46 3.67 -6.18
CA MET A 328 -8.28 3.23 -7.56
C MET A 328 -9.44 2.33 -8.01
N VAL A 329 -9.68 2.25 -9.31
CA VAL A 329 -10.56 1.25 -9.93
C VAL A 329 -9.79 0.36 -10.86
N LYS A 330 -10.30 -0.84 -11.03
CA LYS A 330 -9.80 -1.75 -12.03
C LYS A 330 -10.28 -1.31 -13.41
N VAL A 331 -9.34 -1.16 -14.35
CA VAL A 331 -9.61 -0.65 -15.70
C VAL A 331 -9.32 -1.66 -16.81
N ALA A 332 -8.58 -2.73 -16.51
CA ALA A 332 -8.27 -3.78 -17.48
C ALA A 332 -7.97 -5.12 -16.79
N GLU A 333 -8.23 -6.22 -17.48
CA GLU A 333 -7.68 -7.55 -17.15
C GLU A 333 -6.18 -7.63 -17.50
N PRO A 334 -5.43 -8.62 -16.98
CA PRO A 334 -4.03 -8.83 -17.37
C PRO A 334 -3.86 -9.02 -18.87
N ASP A 335 -2.82 -8.40 -19.44
CA ASP A 335 -2.50 -8.54 -20.86
C ASP A 335 -1.95 -9.96 -21.16
N PRO A 336 -2.63 -10.75 -22.01
CA PRO A 336 -2.18 -12.09 -22.39
C PRO A 336 -0.79 -12.11 -23.06
N GLU A 337 -0.36 -11.01 -23.68
CA GLU A 337 0.96 -10.91 -24.32
C GLU A 337 2.11 -11.00 -23.29
N VAL A 338 1.90 -10.55 -22.04
CA VAL A 338 2.88 -10.69 -20.95
C VAL A 338 3.20 -12.16 -20.69
N GLY A 339 2.21 -13.05 -20.76
CA GLY A 339 2.38 -14.49 -20.59
C GLY A 339 3.14 -15.18 -21.73
N LYS A 340 3.13 -14.62 -22.95
CA LYS A 340 3.79 -15.24 -24.12
C LYS A 340 5.31 -15.23 -24.02
N TYR A 341 5.89 -14.23 -23.37
CA TYR A 341 7.35 -14.15 -23.17
C TYR A 341 7.86 -15.09 -22.07
N MET A 342 6.99 -15.59 -21.20
CA MET A 342 7.35 -16.48 -20.08
C MET A 342 6.99 -17.96 -20.30
N THR A 343 5.99 -18.24 -21.15
CA THR A 343 5.51 -19.62 -21.44
C THR A 343 6.18 -20.25 -22.66
N THR A 344 7.09 -19.53 -23.33
CA THR A 344 7.85 -20.01 -24.50
C THR A 344 9.10 -20.80 -24.13
N ASN A 345 9.01 -21.66 -23.13
CA ASN A 345 9.87 -22.86 -23.07
C ASN A 345 9.03 -24.05 -23.53
N ARG A 346 8.97 -24.24 -24.85
CA ARG A 346 8.67 -25.57 -25.39
C ARG A 346 9.83 -26.49 -24.98
N ALA A 347 9.46 -27.55 -24.27
CA ALA A 347 10.19 -28.77 -23.90
C ALA A 347 11.63 -28.93 -24.42
#